data_AF-A0A2H6NAX8-F1
#
_entry.id   AF-A0A2H6NAX8-F1
#
_cell.length_a   1.000
_cell.length_b   1.000
_cell.length_c   1.000
_cell.angle_alpha   90.00
_cell.angle_beta   90.00
_cell.angle_gamma   90.00
#
_symmetry.space_group_name_H-M   'P 1'
#
loop_
_entity.id
_entity.type
_entity.pdbx_description
1 polymer ?
#
loop_
_entity_poly.entity_id
_entity_poly.type
_entity_poly.pdbx_seq_one_letter_code
_entity_poly.pdbx_strand_id
1 'polypeptide(L)'
;STWGPRGKMAAGGVIEIYGRLKELGCPALEGVYLSEAEDIQKLLFSPSSHRLDILEWICVSVYPPLRKQFSSFSEESQSGLKIKGMAKLGSELMLCQADDLDLIKGKASVKKQLHFLQQLVAVIPAQTNFMLLDSISDSSSYSSTEESFQEIARKNEEFIKQVFSSPDLQAVLNPECHPWNSDIKPLLLGEERQQKRALRSMTSHEQTLLEASEELEKTVAALDNLRAQCSFLQGNPAGADPSNNTATVLQSLKLITSDYSQLLTAFQQVYENELQKHCERPAPKLSPCDPLFQAVHHSLLLCMQELKGLAQVTETSECIMATVQRRHEQKVFWNGSTIATLPSKLEELQQKYKTIHATLKDSQSS
;
A
#
# COMPACT_ATOMS: atom_id res chain seq x y z
N SER A 1 13.15 39.30 23.38
CA SER A 1 13.40 38.53 22.14
C SER A 1 12.21 37.63 21.86
N THR A 2 11.23 38.13 21.09
CA THR A 2 9.92 37.47 20.89
C THR A 2 9.99 36.48 19.73
N TRP A 3 10.02 35.19 20.04
CA TRP A 3 9.86 34.12 19.07
C TRP A 3 8.42 34.09 18.52
N GLY A 4 8.28 34.05 17.20
CA GLY A 4 6.97 33.90 16.53
C GLY A 4 6.32 32.52 16.79
N PRO A 5 5.05 32.31 16.41
CA PRO A 5 4.27 31.10 16.72
C PRO A 5 4.94 29.78 16.25
N ARG A 6 5.72 29.85 15.17
CA ARG A 6 6.49 28.71 14.63
C ARG A 6 7.71 28.33 15.49
N GLY A 7 8.26 29.30 16.23
CA GLY A 7 9.37 29.13 17.15
C GLY A 7 8.98 28.46 18.47
N LYS A 8 7.77 28.76 18.98
CA LYS A 8 7.22 28.14 20.19
C LYS A 8 6.97 26.64 20.03
N MET A 9 6.50 26.20 18.86
CA MET A 9 6.30 24.76 18.56
C MET A 9 7.61 23.98 18.48
N ALA A 10 8.67 24.58 17.92
CA ALA A 10 9.99 23.95 17.87
C ALA A 10 10.59 23.79 19.27
N ALA A 11 10.47 24.83 20.13
CA ALA A 11 10.96 24.79 21.51
C ALA A 11 10.27 23.70 22.36
N GLY A 12 8.97 23.49 22.20
CA GLY A 12 8.23 22.43 22.87
C GLY A 12 8.75 21.02 22.53
N GLY A 13 8.99 20.76 21.23
CA GLY A 13 9.53 19.47 20.79
C GLY A 13 10.95 19.19 21.28
N VAL A 14 11.79 20.22 21.43
CA VAL A 14 13.15 20.05 21.98
C VAL A 14 13.11 19.62 23.45
N ILE A 15 12.25 20.26 24.24
CA ILE A 15 12.07 19.95 25.67
C ILE A 15 11.49 18.54 25.84
N GLU A 16 10.53 18.15 25.01
CA GLU A 16 9.91 16.83 25.03
C GLU A 16 10.94 15.72 24.80
N ILE A 17 11.79 15.85 23.78
CA ILE A 17 12.86 14.86 23.51
C ILE A 17 13.83 14.78 24.70
N TYR A 18 14.21 15.91 25.28
CA TYR A 18 15.12 15.93 26.43
C TYR A 18 14.49 15.28 27.68
N GLY A 19 13.22 15.55 27.94
CA GLY A 19 12.46 14.88 28.99
C GLY A 19 12.40 13.37 28.75
N ARG A 20 12.10 12.95 27.53
CA ARG A 20 12.04 11.55 27.14
C ARG A 20 13.40 10.84 27.30
N LEU A 21 14.50 11.48 26.94
CA LEU A 21 15.84 10.91 27.12
C LEU A 21 16.21 10.76 28.61
N LYS A 22 15.72 11.64 29.48
CA LYS A 22 15.86 11.50 30.94
C LYS A 22 15.04 10.33 31.47
N GLU A 23 13.79 10.18 31.02
CA GLU A 23 12.93 9.05 31.40
C GLU A 23 13.54 7.70 30.98
N LEU A 24 14.16 7.65 29.81
CA LEU A 24 14.83 6.45 29.30
C LEU A 24 16.20 6.20 29.95
N GLY A 25 16.65 7.06 30.87
CA GLY A 25 17.91 6.88 31.60
C GLY A 25 19.16 7.01 30.73
N CYS A 26 19.20 7.98 29.81
CA CYS A 26 20.39 8.22 28.98
C CYS A 26 21.61 8.63 29.84
N PRO A 27 22.72 7.84 29.86
CA PRO A 27 23.88 8.11 30.71
C PRO A 27 24.58 9.43 30.37
N ALA A 28 24.54 9.84 29.10
CA ALA A 28 25.12 11.10 28.65
C ALA A 28 24.37 12.34 29.21
N LEU A 29 23.24 12.16 29.87
CA LEU A 29 22.48 13.21 30.55
C LEU A 29 22.61 13.16 32.08
N GLU A 30 23.36 12.21 32.64
CA GLU A 30 23.60 12.14 34.09
C GLU A 30 24.35 13.39 34.56
N GLY A 31 23.80 14.08 35.57
CA GLY A 31 24.35 15.34 36.08
C GLY A 31 24.10 16.58 35.22
N VAL A 32 23.42 16.44 34.08
CA VAL A 32 23.06 17.58 33.20
C VAL A 32 21.66 18.09 33.56
N TYR A 33 21.60 19.29 34.14
CA TYR A 33 20.35 19.95 34.53
C TYR A 33 20.12 21.22 33.69
N LEU A 34 19.57 21.04 32.48
CA LEU A 34 19.16 22.14 31.62
C LEU A 34 17.65 22.36 31.72
N SER A 35 17.24 23.63 31.84
CA SER A 35 15.83 24.05 31.86
C SER A 35 15.45 24.92 30.67
N GLU A 36 16.43 25.63 30.09
CA GLU A 36 16.21 26.54 28.96
C GLU A 36 16.22 25.78 27.62
N ALA A 37 15.22 26.06 26.78
CA ALA A 37 15.08 25.40 25.47
C ALA A 37 16.29 25.63 24.55
N GLU A 38 16.93 26.80 24.66
CA GLU A 38 18.09 27.19 23.84
C GLU A 38 19.32 26.35 24.16
N ASP A 39 19.57 26.08 25.46
CA ASP A 39 20.69 25.24 25.90
C ASP A 39 20.45 23.77 25.58
N ILE A 40 19.22 23.28 25.75
CA ILE A 40 18.84 21.92 25.36
C ILE A 40 18.98 21.76 23.84
N GLN A 41 18.54 22.75 23.06
CA GLN A 41 18.70 22.75 21.60
C GLN A 41 20.17 22.73 21.22
N LYS A 42 21.01 23.49 21.92
CA LYS A 42 22.45 23.52 21.67
C LYS A 42 23.10 22.17 21.96
N LEU A 43 22.77 21.55 23.08
CA LEU A 43 23.23 20.22 23.46
C LEU A 43 22.82 19.17 22.43
N LEU A 44 21.53 19.15 22.07
CA LEU A 44 20.99 18.12 21.19
C LEU A 44 21.39 18.37 19.74
N PHE A 45 21.32 19.57 19.19
CA PHE A 45 21.39 19.80 17.74
C PHE A 45 22.65 20.51 17.24
N SER A 46 23.60 20.84 18.10
CA SER A 46 24.89 21.41 17.67
C SER A 46 25.96 20.33 17.52
N PRO A 47 26.94 20.51 16.63
CA PRO A 47 28.09 19.61 16.53
C PRO A 47 28.87 19.59 17.84
N SER A 48 28.92 18.43 18.50
CA SER A 48 29.66 18.20 19.74
C SER A 48 29.92 16.71 19.94
N SER A 49 30.92 16.37 20.77
CA SER A 49 31.12 14.98 21.21
C SER A 49 29.93 14.47 21.99
N HIS A 50 29.39 15.29 22.90
CA HIS A 50 28.21 14.96 23.71
C HIS A 50 26.99 14.56 22.86
N ARG A 51 26.73 15.26 21.75
CA ARG A 51 25.66 14.87 20.81
C ARG A 51 25.89 13.47 20.25
N LEU A 52 27.13 13.14 19.88
CA LEU A 52 27.46 11.84 19.34
C LEU A 52 27.30 10.74 20.40
N ASP A 53 27.68 11.01 21.65
CA ASP A 53 27.48 10.07 22.76
C ASP A 53 25.99 9.79 23.01
N ILE A 54 25.16 10.84 22.99
CA ILE A 54 23.70 10.71 23.09
C ILE A 54 23.16 9.87 21.93
N LEU A 55 23.54 10.18 20.68
CA LEU A 55 23.08 9.43 19.50
C LEU A 55 23.58 7.99 19.49
N GLU A 56 24.83 7.75 19.88
CA GLU A 56 25.41 6.41 20.02
C GLU A 56 24.58 5.59 20.99
N TRP A 57 24.26 6.16 22.16
CA TRP A 57 23.41 5.50 23.14
C TRP A 57 22.01 5.20 22.59
N ILE A 58 21.34 6.17 21.95
CA ILE A 58 20.01 5.97 21.35
C ILE A 58 20.08 4.84 20.30
N CYS A 59 21.05 4.87 19.40
CA CYS A 59 21.21 3.85 18.36
C CYS A 59 21.47 2.45 18.94
N VAL A 60 22.26 2.34 20.00
CA VAL A 60 22.49 1.07 20.71
C VAL A 60 21.24 0.61 21.45
N SER A 61 20.44 1.52 21.99
CA SER A 61 19.16 1.20 22.63
C SER A 61 18.11 0.71 21.62
N VAL A 62 18.10 1.27 20.41
CA VAL A 62 17.22 0.83 19.31
C VAL A 62 17.69 -0.50 18.71
N TYR A 63 19.00 -0.70 18.55
CA TYR A 63 19.57 -1.92 17.98
C TYR A 63 20.81 -2.38 18.78
N PRO A 64 20.62 -3.22 19.82
CA PRO A 64 21.68 -3.65 20.74
C PRO A 64 22.96 -4.24 20.12
N PRO A 65 22.91 -4.96 18.98
CA PRO A 65 24.12 -5.47 18.32
C PRO A 65 25.12 -4.37 17.90
N LEU A 66 24.69 -3.13 17.72
CA LEU A 66 25.58 -2.00 17.42
C LEU A 66 26.58 -1.72 18.53
N ARG A 67 26.28 -2.07 19.78
CA ARG A 67 27.20 -1.87 20.91
C ARG A 67 28.57 -2.49 20.62
N LYS A 68 28.58 -3.75 20.17
CA LYS A 68 29.82 -4.48 19.87
C LYS A 68 30.56 -3.87 18.68
N GLN A 69 29.82 -3.38 17.67
CA GLN A 69 30.41 -2.73 16.50
C GLN A 69 31.07 -1.41 16.90
N PHE A 70 30.40 -0.56 17.68
CA PHE A 70 30.95 0.72 18.11
C PHE A 70 32.08 0.59 19.14
N SER A 71 32.05 -0.42 20.02
CA SER A 71 33.17 -0.71 20.91
C SER A 71 34.44 -1.12 20.17
N SER A 72 34.33 -1.72 18.98
CA SER A 72 35.48 -2.04 18.13
C SER A 72 36.14 -0.80 17.50
N PHE A 73 35.44 0.34 17.49
CA PHE A 73 35.87 1.59 16.88
C PHE A 73 36.39 2.61 17.91
N SER A 74 36.93 2.15 19.03
CA SER A 74 37.28 2.98 20.19
C SER A 74 38.46 3.95 19.98
N GLU A 75 39.08 3.96 18.81
CA GLU A 75 40.11 4.94 18.45
C GLU A 75 39.50 6.23 17.87
N GLU A 76 40.05 7.38 18.23
CA GLU A 76 39.58 8.72 17.84
C GLU A 76 39.53 8.91 16.30
N SER A 77 40.43 8.22 15.60
CA SER A 77 40.51 8.07 14.14
C SER A 77 39.26 7.43 13.51
N GLN A 78 38.45 6.69 14.28
CA GLN A 78 37.31 5.90 13.81
C GLN A 78 35.94 6.49 14.17
N SER A 79 35.91 7.70 14.72
CA SER A 79 34.68 8.48 14.94
C SER A 79 33.83 8.64 13.66
N GLY A 80 34.48 8.72 12.49
CA GLY A 80 33.81 8.72 11.19
C GLY A 80 33.05 7.42 10.87
N LEU A 81 33.55 6.27 11.32
CA LEU A 81 32.88 4.98 11.13
C LEU A 81 31.64 4.87 12.02
N LYS A 82 31.70 5.36 13.27
CA LYS A 82 30.52 5.45 14.15
C LYS A 82 29.44 6.33 13.54
N ILE A 83 29.80 7.50 13.01
CA ILE A 83 28.86 8.41 12.33
C ILE A 83 28.20 7.72 11.13
N LYS A 84 28.98 6.99 10.32
CA LYS A 84 28.45 6.22 9.18
C LYS A 84 27.52 5.09 9.64
N GLY A 85 27.85 4.40 10.74
CA GLY A 85 27.00 3.37 11.34
C GLY A 85 25.67 3.92 11.84
N MET A 86 25.67 5.07 12.52
CA MET A 86 24.45 5.76 12.97
C MET A 86 23.59 6.21 11.78
N ALA A 87 24.19 6.78 10.74
CA ALA A 87 23.48 7.16 9.51
C ALA A 87 22.90 5.95 8.78
N LYS A 88 23.63 4.82 8.75
CA LYS A 88 23.16 3.56 8.17
C LYS A 88 21.92 3.04 8.92
N LEU A 89 21.96 2.98 10.26
CA LEU A 89 20.79 2.59 11.05
C LEU A 89 19.61 3.53 10.78
N GLY A 90 19.85 4.84 10.77
CA GLY A 90 18.83 5.82 10.42
C GLY A 90 18.21 5.57 9.03
N SER A 91 19.01 5.15 8.05
CA SER A 91 18.52 4.80 6.71
C SER A 91 17.76 3.48 6.65
N GLU A 92 18.19 2.46 7.41
CA GLU A 92 17.49 1.18 7.53
C GLU A 92 16.12 1.36 8.20
N LEU A 93 16.01 2.33 9.11
CA LEU A 93 14.75 2.75 9.75
C LEU A 93 13.94 3.78 8.93
N MET A 94 14.40 4.13 7.73
CA MET A 94 13.78 5.14 6.86
C MET A 94 13.65 6.55 7.47
N LEU A 95 14.52 6.91 8.42
CA LEU A 95 14.52 8.20 9.10
C LEU A 95 15.46 9.24 8.43
N CYS A 96 16.48 8.78 7.73
CA CYS A 96 17.42 9.62 6.98
C CYS A 96 18.05 8.88 5.78
N GLN A 97 18.84 9.56 4.95
CA GLN A 97 19.62 8.90 3.90
C GLN A 97 20.92 8.30 4.47
N ALA A 98 21.50 7.30 3.79
CA ALA A 98 22.75 6.66 4.24
C ALA A 98 23.95 7.64 4.29
N ASP A 99 23.92 8.68 3.44
CA ASP A 99 24.96 9.72 3.35
C ASP A 99 24.61 11.00 4.13
N ASP A 100 23.53 11.01 4.92
CA ASP A 100 23.13 12.14 5.78
C ASP A 100 24.05 12.30 7.02
N LEU A 101 25.38 12.31 6.81
CA LEU A 101 26.36 12.42 7.90
C LEU A 101 26.26 13.77 8.63
N ASP A 102 25.84 14.83 7.93
CA ASP A 102 25.62 16.16 8.50
C ASP A 102 24.42 16.18 9.47
N LEU A 103 23.45 15.28 9.29
CA LEU A 103 22.35 15.10 10.23
C LEU A 103 22.86 14.55 11.56
N ILE A 104 23.69 13.51 11.50
CA ILE A 104 24.30 12.88 12.68
C ILE A 104 25.25 13.87 13.37
N LYS A 105 26.11 14.56 12.61
CA LYS A 105 27.06 15.55 13.13
C LYS A 105 26.43 16.83 13.69
N GLY A 106 25.13 17.04 13.53
CA GLY A 106 24.44 18.25 14.03
C GLY A 106 24.64 19.50 13.16
N LYS A 107 24.94 19.32 11.86
CA LYS A 107 25.11 20.42 10.89
C LYS A 107 23.86 20.68 10.03
N ALA A 108 22.90 19.75 10.04
CA ALA A 108 21.64 19.90 9.32
C ALA A 108 20.72 20.97 9.97
N SER A 109 19.63 21.32 9.28
CA SER A 109 18.64 22.27 9.84
C SER A 109 17.98 21.74 11.11
N VAL A 110 17.71 22.62 12.08
CA VAL A 110 17.09 22.26 13.37
C VAL A 110 15.80 21.47 13.18
N LYS A 111 14.98 21.84 12.18
CA LYS A 111 13.74 21.11 11.87
C LYS A 111 13.99 19.66 11.44
N LYS A 112 15.00 19.42 10.60
CA LYS A 112 15.36 18.06 10.15
C LYS A 112 15.92 17.24 11.32
N GLN A 113 16.78 17.85 12.13
CA GLN A 113 17.37 17.21 13.32
C GLN A 113 16.31 16.86 14.37
N LEU A 114 15.36 17.76 14.63
CA LEU A 114 14.26 17.55 15.57
C LEU A 114 13.41 16.36 15.15
N HIS A 115 12.92 16.35 13.90
CA HIS A 115 12.09 15.25 13.39
C HIS A 115 12.80 13.90 13.47
N PHE A 116 14.06 13.85 13.03
CA PHE A 116 14.88 12.65 13.10
C PHE A 116 15.00 12.11 14.52
N LEU A 117 15.37 12.97 15.48
CA LEU A 117 15.60 12.56 16.86
C LEU A 117 14.30 12.16 17.57
N GLN A 118 13.20 12.87 17.27
CA GLN A 118 11.88 12.57 17.82
C GLN A 118 11.41 11.17 17.39
N GLN A 119 11.53 10.84 16.11
CA GLN A 119 11.19 9.51 15.61
C GLN A 119 12.13 8.42 16.13
N LEU A 120 13.44 8.69 16.19
CA LEU A 120 14.42 7.71 16.64
C LEU A 120 14.21 7.34 18.12
N VAL A 121 13.92 8.31 18.97
CA VAL A 121 13.65 8.09 20.40
C VAL A 121 12.30 7.43 20.63
N ALA A 122 11.30 7.69 19.79
CA ALA A 122 9.96 7.09 19.91
C ALA A 122 9.96 5.57 19.73
N VAL A 123 10.97 5.00 19.07
CA VAL A 123 11.14 3.55 18.90
C VAL A 123 11.51 2.87 20.23
N ILE A 124 12.09 3.60 21.18
CA ILE A 124 12.54 3.04 22.46
C ILE A 124 11.35 2.99 23.43
N PRO A 125 10.93 1.78 23.88
CA PRO A 125 9.88 1.66 24.89
C PRO A 125 10.35 2.30 26.20
N ALA A 126 9.42 2.90 26.95
CA ALA A 126 9.76 3.45 28.26
C ALA A 126 10.24 2.30 29.16
N GLN A 127 11.44 2.40 29.72
CA GLN A 127 11.89 1.46 30.75
C GLN A 127 11.02 1.63 32.01
N THR A 128 9.88 0.96 32.08
CA THR A 128 9.32 0.54 33.36
C THR A 128 10.20 -0.61 33.87
N ASN A 129 11.23 -0.26 34.64
CA ASN A 129 12.02 -1.15 35.50
C ASN A 129 12.63 -2.40 34.83
N PHE A 130 13.53 -2.22 33.86
CA PHE A 130 14.49 -3.28 33.47
C PHE A 130 15.67 -3.35 34.47
N MET A 131 15.38 -3.39 35.77
CA MET A 131 16.33 -3.71 36.84
C MET A 131 15.86 -5.00 37.53
N LEU A 132 15.75 -6.08 36.76
CA LEU A 132 15.62 -7.45 37.29
C LEU A 132 16.47 -8.41 36.46
N LEU A 133 17.76 -8.09 36.32
CA LEU A 133 18.76 -9.05 35.88
C LEU A 133 19.91 -9.09 36.88
N ASP A 134 19.58 -9.36 38.14
CA ASP A 134 20.47 -10.05 39.09
C ASP A 134 19.73 -10.15 40.43
N SER A 135 19.10 -11.29 40.70
CA SER A 135 19.02 -11.94 42.03
C SER A 135 17.89 -12.97 42.05
N ILE A 136 18.27 -14.19 42.34
CA ILE A 136 17.40 -15.33 42.64
C ILE A 136 16.78 -15.10 44.03
N SER A 137 15.49 -15.41 44.17
CA SER A 137 14.79 -15.95 45.37
C SER A 137 13.52 -15.20 45.77
N ASP A 138 12.43 -15.98 45.70
CA ASP A 138 11.27 -16.09 46.59
C ASP A 138 10.39 -14.88 46.93
N SER A 139 9.13 -15.03 46.48
CA SER A 139 7.91 -14.78 47.25
C SER A 139 7.77 -13.41 47.94
N SER A 140 7.00 -12.51 47.32
CA SER A 140 5.86 -11.93 48.02
C SER A 140 4.87 -11.28 47.05
N SER A 141 3.61 -11.68 47.18
CA SER A 141 2.44 -11.13 46.52
C SER A 141 2.29 -9.61 46.76
N TYR A 142 2.29 -8.84 45.68
CA TYR A 142 1.50 -7.61 45.59
C TYR A 142 0.81 -7.54 44.22
N SER A 143 -0.50 -7.39 44.30
CA SER A 143 -1.43 -7.23 43.19
C SER A 143 -1.20 -5.88 42.50
N SER A 144 -0.84 -5.93 41.22
CA SER A 144 -1.24 -4.90 40.24
C SER A 144 -1.41 -5.59 38.90
N THR A 145 -2.51 -5.29 38.24
CA THR A 145 -2.92 -5.76 36.91
C THR A 145 -1.88 -5.39 35.85
N GLU A 146 -0.81 -6.17 35.79
CA GLU A 146 0.15 -6.16 34.71
C GLU A 146 -0.27 -7.32 33.81
N GLU A 147 -0.95 -7.01 32.71
CA GLU A 147 -1.29 -8.03 31.72
C GLU A 147 0.03 -8.65 31.26
N SER A 148 0.24 -9.90 31.65
CA SER A 148 1.44 -10.65 31.28
C SER A 148 1.65 -10.53 29.77
N PHE A 149 2.89 -10.44 29.31
CA PHE A 149 3.22 -10.46 27.89
C PHE A 149 2.55 -11.63 27.14
N GLN A 150 2.28 -12.74 27.84
CA GLN A 150 1.57 -13.89 27.30
C GLN A 150 0.06 -13.64 27.12
N GLU A 151 -0.53 -12.80 27.95
CA GLU A 151 -1.90 -12.32 27.81
C GLU A 151 -2.03 -11.30 26.70
N ILE A 152 -1.08 -10.37 26.58
CA ILE A 152 -1.00 -9.42 25.46
C ILE A 152 -0.79 -10.17 24.14
N ALA A 153 0.10 -11.16 24.11
CA ALA A 153 0.32 -12.00 22.94
C ALA A 153 -0.95 -12.76 22.53
N ARG A 154 -1.69 -13.31 23.51
CA ARG A 154 -2.96 -13.99 23.27
C ARG A 154 -4.02 -13.03 22.70
N LYS A 155 -4.16 -11.84 23.28
CA LYS A 155 -5.08 -10.81 22.80
C LYS A 155 -4.71 -10.31 21.40
N ASN A 156 -3.41 -10.14 21.12
CA ASN A 156 -2.94 -9.78 19.80
C ASN A 156 -3.22 -10.89 18.78
N GLU A 157 -3.03 -12.15 19.14
CA GLU A 157 -3.38 -13.28 18.29
C GLU A 157 -4.88 -13.35 18.01
N GLU A 158 -5.73 -13.14 19.02
CA GLU A 158 -7.18 -13.06 18.88
C GLU A 158 -7.61 -11.88 18.02
N PHE A 159 -7.01 -10.71 18.22
CA PHE A 159 -7.28 -9.52 17.42
C PHE A 159 -6.88 -9.74 15.95
N ILE A 160 -5.72 -10.34 15.70
CA ILE A 160 -5.27 -10.68 14.34
C ILE A 160 -6.23 -11.69 13.70
N LYS A 161 -6.65 -12.73 14.44
CA LYS A 161 -7.68 -13.67 13.96
C LYS A 161 -8.99 -12.95 13.65
N GLN A 162 -9.42 -12.00 14.47
CA GLN A 162 -10.63 -11.21 14.25
C GLN A 162 -10.52 -10.32 13.01
N VAL A 163 -9.37 -9.67 12.80
CA VAL A 163 -9.09 -8.83 11.62
C VAL A 163 -9.12 -9.66 10.34
N PHE A 164 -8.48 -10.84 10.33
CA PHE A 164 -8.48 -11.74 9.17
C PHE A 164 -9.82 -12.46 8.92
N SER A 165 -10.61 -12.66 9.98
CA SER A 165 -11.96 -13.23 9.88
C SER A 165 -13.03 -12.18 9.57
N SER A 166 -12.69 -10.88 9.63
CA SER A 166 -13.64 -9.81 9.34
C SER A 166 -13.99 -9.80 7.85
N PRO A 167 -15.28 -9.78 7.49
CA PRO A 167 -15.72 -9.63 6.11
C PRO A 167 -15.24 -8.32 5.48
N ASP A 168 -14.98 -7.29 6.29
CA ASP A 168 -14.55 -5.97 5.81
C ASP A 168 -13.13 -6.01 5.24
N LEU A 169 -12.21 -6.78 5.85
CA LEU A 169 -10.85 -6.94 5.31
C LEU A 169 -10.87 -7.73 4.00
N GLN A 170 -11.70 -8.77 3.91
CA GLN A 170 -11.89 -9.51 2.67
C GLN A 170 -12.50 -8.64 1.57
N ALA A 171 -13.43 -7.76 1.90
CA ALA A 171 -14.00 -6.79 0.96
C ALA A 171 -13.01 -5.69 0.54
N VAL A 172 -12.03 -5.34 1.38
CA VAL A 172 -10.94 -4.41 1.03
C VAL A 172 -9.85 -5.08 0.19
N LEU A 173 -9.52 -6.34 0.47
CA LEU A 173 -8.52 -7.12 -0.28
C LEU A 173 -9.07 -7.61 -1.63
N ASN A 174 -10.36 -7.91 -1.69
CA ASN A 174 -11.13 -8.18 -2.90
C ASN A 174 -12.27 -7.17 -3.01
N PRO A 175 -11.98 -5.93 -3.40
CA PRO A 175 -13.05 -5.02 -3.77
C PRO A 175 -13.77 -5.66 -4.96
N GLU A 176 -15.08 -5.86 -4.84
CA GLU A 176 -15.94 -6.17 -5.99
C GLU A 176 -15.98 -4.93 -6.89
N CYS A 177 -14.90 -4.73 -7.64
CA CYS A 177 -14.82 -3.81 -8.75
C CYS A 177 -15.78 -4.33 -9.81
N HIS A 178 -17.05 -3.95 -9.71
CA HIS A 178 -17.97 -3.99 -10.83
C HIS A 178 -17.51 -2.87 -11.77
N PRO A 179 -16.76 -3.14 -12.85
CA PRO A 179 -16.16 -2.09 -13.69
C PRO A 179 -17.21 -1.30 -14.47
N TRP A 180 -18.46 -1.73 -14.37
CA TRP A 180 -19.61 -1.23 -15.09
C TRP A 180 -20.54 -0.59 -14.07
N ASN A 181 -20.64 0.73 -14.08
CA ASN A 181 -21.75 1.43 -13.42
C ASN A 181 -23.09 0.82 -13.88
N SER A 182 -24.13 0.96 -13.05
CA SER A 182 -25.48 0.49 -13.38
C SER A 182 -26.02 1.08 -14.70
N ASP A 183 -25.39 2.14 -15.21
CA ASP A 183 -25.74 2.82 -16.45
C ASP A 183 -25.17 2.14 -17.72
N ILE A 184 -24.08 1.36 -17.62
CA ILE A 184 -23.49 0.65 -18.79
C ILE A 184 -24.10 -0.75 -18.99
N LYS A 185 -24.61 -1.40 -17.93
CA LYS A 185 -25.33 -2.69 -18.05
C LYS A 185 -26.46 -2.69 -19.11
N PRO A 186 -27.34 -1.67 -19.20
CA PRO A 186 -28.36 -1.62 -20.24
C PRO A 186 -27.78 -1.39 -21.65
N LEU A 187 -26.61 -0.77 -21.78
CA LEU A 187 -25.94 -0.56 -23.08
C LEU A 187 -25.37 -1.88 -23.63
N LEU A 188 -24.72 -2.69 -22.77
CA LEU A 188 -24.19 -3.99 -23.16
C LEU A 188 -25.29 -5.00 -23.48
N LEU A 189 -26.39 -5.01 -22.70
CA LEU A 189 -27.58 -5.81 -23.04
C LEU A 189 -28.27 -5.31 -24.33
N GLY A 190 -28.16 -4.01 -24.62
CA GLY A 190 -28.63 -3.40 -25.87
C GLY A 190 -27.83 -3.88 -27.08
N GLU A 191 -26.50 -3.87 -26.98
CA GLU A 191 -25.60 -4.38 -28.03
C GLU A 191 -25.76 -5.88 -28.25
N GLU A 192 -25.87 -6.69 -27.20
CA GLU A 192 -26.05 -8.13 -27.33
C GLU A 192 -27.41 -8.48 -27.99
N ARG A 193 -28.45 -7.69 -27.73
CA ARG A 193 -29.74 -7.79 -28.43
C ARG A 193 -29.66 -7.33 -29.87
N GLN A 194 -28.91 -6.27 -30.18
CA GLN A 194 -28.68 -5.81 -31.55
C GLN A 194 -27.85 -6.81 -32.37
N GLN A 195 -26.86 -7.45 -31.75
CA GLN A 195 -26.01 -8.45 -32.40
C GLN A 195 -26.75 -9.79 -32.62
N LYS A 196 -27.60 -10.20 -31.67
CA LYS A 196 -28.55 -11.32 -31.87
C LYS A 196 -29.64 -11.00 -32.90
N ARG A 197 -30.06 -9.74 -33.02
CA ARG A 197 -31.02 -9.27 -34.04
C ARG A 197 -30.35 -9.23 -35.43
N ALA A 198 -29.09 -8.82 -35.53
CA ALA A 198 -28.30 -8.83 -36.77
C ALA A 198 -28.09 -10.27 -37.29
N LEU A 199 -27.83 -11.24 -36.42
CA LEU A 199 -27.64 -12.65 -36.83
C LEU A 199 -28.95 -13.33 -37.29
N ARG A 200 -30.12 -12.87 -36.80
CA ARG A 200 -31.44 -13.33 -37.27
C ARG A 200 -31.98 -12.55 -38.47
N SER A 201 -31.38 -11.41 -38.82
CA SER A 201 -31.88 -10.48 -39.84
C SER A 201 -31.61 -10.90 -41.28
N MET A 202 -30.76 -11.91 -41.52
CA MET A 202 -30.41 -12.31 -42.89
C MET A 202 -31.47 -13.18 -43.58
N THR A 203 -32.51 -13.64 -42.88
CA THR A 203 -33.53 -14.55 -43.45
C THR A 203 -34.96 -14.01 -43.48
N SER A 204 -35.23 -12.75 -43.11
CA SER A 204 -36.62 -12.20 -43.11
C SER A 204 -36.75 -10.74 -43.60
N HIS A 205 -35.90 -10.30 -44.53
CA HIS A 205 -35.97 -8.92 -45.01
C HIS A 205 -37.21 -8.66 -45.90
N GLU A 206 -37.68 -9.66 -46.64
CA GLU A 206 -38.87 -9.55 -47.49
C GLU A 206 -40.18 -9.46 -46.69
N GLN A 207 -40.32 -10.25 -45.64
CA GLN A 207 -41.54 -10.27 -44.83
C GLN A 207 -41.69 -8.99 -43.99
N THR A 208 -40.57 -8.43 -43.53
CA THR A 208 -40.56 -7.14 -42.79
C THR A 208 -40.86 -5.94 -43.69
N LEU A 209 -40.48 -5.99 -44.97
CA LEU A 209 -40.85 -4.97 -45.96
C LEU A 209 -42.34 -4.95 -46.24
N LEU A 210 -42.98 -6.12 -46.31
CA LEU A 210 -44.40 -6.27 -46.58
C LEU A 210 -45.26 -5.79 -45.41
N GLU A 211 -44.89 -6.15 -44.18
CA GLU A 211 -45.53 -5.66 -42.95
C GLU A 211 -45.35 -4.15 -42.76
N ALA A 212 -44.17 -3.60 -43.04
CA ALA A 212 -43.93 -2.16 -42.96
C ALA A 212 -44.72 -1.37 -44.01
N SER A 213 -44.92 -1.93 -45.21
CA SER A 213 -45.75 -1.31 -46.25
C SER A 213 -47.23 -1.28 -45.84
N GLU A 214 -47.75 -2.35 -45.24
CA GLU A 214 -49.13 -2.41 -44.76
C GLU A 214 -49.36 -1.41 -43.60
N GLU A 215 -48.40 -1.29 -42.69
CA GLU A 215 -48.47 -0.32 -41.59
C GLU A 215 -48.37 1.14 -42.09
N LEU A 216 -47.55 1.39 -43.11
CA LEU A 216 -47.47 2.69 -43.75
C LEU A 216 -48.80 3.09 -44.41
N GLU A 217 -49.46 2.15 -45.08
CA GLU A 217 -50.76 2.40 -45.70
C GLU A 217 -51.84 2.68 -44.65
N LYS A 218 -51.84 1.96 -43.53
CA LYS A 218 -52.73 2.22 -42.39
C LYS A 218 -52.49 3.59 -41.76
N THR A 219 -51.22 3.98 -41.55
CA THR A 219 -50.89 5.29 -40.98
C THR A 219 -51.24 6.44 -41.91
N VAL A 220 -51.07 6.27 -43.23
CA VAL A 220 -51.53 7.25 -44.23
C VAL A 220 -53.05 7.41 -44.19
N ALA A 221 -53.80 6.31 -44.12
CA ALA A 221 -55.26 6.39 -44.00
C ALA A 221 -55.71 7.06 -42.69
N ALA A 222 -55.01 6.80 -41.58
CA ALA A 222 -55.28 7.46 -40.30
C ALA A 222 -54.97 8.97 -40.35
N LEU A 223 -53.89 9.38 -41.03
CA LEU A 223 -53.55 10.78 -41.24
C LEU A 223 -54.58 11.50 -42.12
N ASP A 224 -55.07 10.87 -43.18
CA ASP A 224 -56.14 11.45 -44.01
C ASP A 224 -57.45 11.58 -43.24
N ASN A 225 -57.77 10.64 -42.34
CA ASN A 225 -58.91 10.74 -41.44
C ASN A 225 -58.74 11.90 -40.44
N LEU A 226 -57.57 12.03 -39.81
CA LEU A 226 -57.26 13.16 -38.92
C LEU A 226 -57.31 14.50 -39.66
N ARG A 227 -56.84 14.54 -40.90
CA ARG A 227 -56.92 15.71 -41.77
C ARG A 227 -58.37 16.11 -42.07
N ALA A 228 -59.25 15.13 -42.32
CA ALA A 228 -60.67 15.37 -42.48
C ALA A 228 -61.33 15.88 -41.19
N GLN A 229 -60.92 15.37 -40.02
CA GLN A 229 -61.36 15.88 -38.71
C GLN A 229 -60.87 17.30 -38.44
N CYS A 230 -59.71 17.69 -38.99
CA CYS A 230 -59.17 19.06 -38.93
C CYS A 230 -59.69 20.00 -40.02
N SER A 231 -60.73 19.62 -40.78
CA SER A 231 -61.35 20.46 -41.83
C SER A 231 -61.85 21.82 -41.32
N PHE A 232 -62.12 21.96 -40.02
CA PHE A 232 -62.48 23.24 -39.39
C PHE A 232 -61.33 24.28 -39.38
N LEU A 233 -60.07 23.85 -39.60
CA LEU A 233 -58.91 24.73 -39.76
C LEU A 233 -58.70 25.17 -41.21
N GLN A 234 -59.26 24.44 -42.18
CA GLN A 234 -59.26 24.80 -43.60
C GLN A 234 -60.41 25.78 -43.84
N GLY A 235 -60.20 27.04 -43.44
CA GLY A 235 -61.12 28.12 -43.77
C GLY A 235 -61.25 28.29 -45.29
N ASN A 236 -62.40 27.95 -45.84
CA ASN A 236 -62.80 28.44 -47.16
C ASN A 236 -63.27 29.90 -47.00
N PRO A 237 -62.73 30.86 -47.76
CA PRO A 237 -63.15 32.25 -47.70
C PRO A 237 -64.37 32.45 -48.61
N ALA A 238 -65.51 31.84 -48.28
CA ALA A 238 -66.74 32.11 -48.99
C ALA A 238 -67.97 31.76 -48.13
N GLY A 239 -68.43 32.77 -47.39
CA GLY A 239 -69.84 32.95 -47.01
C GLY A 239 -70.52 31.81 -46.25
N ALA A 240 -70.32 31.74 -44.94
CA ALA A 240 -71.32 31.34 -43.95
C ALA A 240 -70.78 31.63 -42.54
N ASP A 241 -71.66 32.04 -41.62
CA ASP A 241 -71.38 32.62 -40.30
C ASP A 241 -70.14 32.08 -39.54
N PRO A 242 -69.28 32.96 -38.99
CA PRO A 242 -68.19 32.54 -38.13
C PRO A 242 -68.77 32.04 -36.80
N SER A 243 -68.93 30.72 -36.71
CA SER A 243 -69.16 30.03 -35.44
C SER A 243 -68.16 30.53 -34.39
N ASN A 244 -68.66 31.07 -33.28
CA ASN A 244 -67.89 31.56 -32.13
C ASN A 244 -66.78 30.60 -31.66
N ASN A 245 -66.89 29.31 -32.00
CA ASN A 245 -65.93 28.28 -31.64
C ASN A 245 -64.58 28.42 -32.37
N THR A 246 -64.53 28.79 -33.67
CA THR A 246 -63.24 28.97 -34.39
C THR A 246 -62.50 30.22 -33.94
N ALA A 247 -63.23 31.30 -33.65
CA ALA A 247 -62.65 32.52 -33.07
C ALA A 247 -62.08 32.26 -31.66
N THR A 248 -62.81 31.51 -30.83
CA THR A 248 -62.35 31.13 -29.48
C THR A 248 -61.13 30.21 -29.54
N VAL A 249 -61.11 29.22 -30.44
CA VAL A 249 -59.95 28.32 -30.64
C VAL A 249 -58.73 29.09 -31.15
N LEU A 250 -58.90 30.02 -32.10
CA LEU A 250 -57.80 30.86 -32.58
C LEU A 250 -57.28 31.82 -31.50
N GLN A 251 -58.14 32.32 -30.62
CA GLN A 251 -57.71 33.12 -29.48
C GLN A 251 -56.99 32.29 -28.42
N SER A 252 -57.48 31.07 -28.12
CA SER A 252 -56.77 30.13 -27.24
C SER A 252 -55.41 29.73 -27.81
N LEU A 253 -55.32 29.48 -29.12
CA LEU A 253 -54.05 29.16 -29.78
C LEU A 253 -53.09 30.36 -29.73
N LYS A 254 -53.59 31.58 -29.95
CA LYS A 254 -52.80 32.81 -29.79
C LYS A 254 -52.31 33.00 -28.35
N LEU A 255 -53.16 32.72 -27.36
CA LEU A 255 -52.81 32.78 -25.95
C LEU A 255 -51.71 31.76 -25.63
N ILE A 256 -51.89 30.50 -26.02
CA ILE A 256 -50.89 29.43 -25.83
C ILE A 256 -49.57 29.78 -26.53
N THR A 257 -49.62 30.33 -27.74
CA THR A 257 -48.44 30.75 -28.48
C THR A 257 -47.74 31.93 -27.79
N SER A 258 -48.50 32.87 -27.26
CA SER A 258 -47.99 34.01 -26.48
C SER A 258 -47.34 33.53 -25.18
N ASP A 259 -48.02 32.69 -24.41
CA ASP A 259 -47.52 32.12 -23.17
C ASP A 259 -46.25 31.31 -23.41
N TYR A 260 -46.22 30.49 -24.47
CA TYR A 260 -45.03 29.74 -24.86
C TYR A 260 -43.87 30.68 -25.24
N SER A 261 -44.14 31.75 -25.99
CA SER A 261 -43.11 32.74 -26.34
C SER A 261 -42.55 33.45 -25.10
N GLN A 262 -43.39 33.72 -24.10
CA GLN A 262 -42.99 34.32 -22.83
C GLN A 262 -42.16 33.34 -21.99
N LEU A 263 -42.54 32.05 -21.95
CA LEU A 263 -41.80 31.00 -21.28
C LEU A 263 -40.42 30.79 -21.92
N LEU A 264 -40.35 30.80 -23.26
CA LEU A 264 -39.10 30.69 -24.01
C LEU A 264 -38.19 31.88 -23.73
N THR A 265 -38.74 33.09 -23.66
CA THR A 265 -37.99 34.31 -23.33
C THR A 265 -37.47 34.28 -21.89
N ALA A 266 -38.28 33.83 -20.93
CA ALA A 266 -37.86 33.66 -19.55
C ALA A 266 -36.76 32.59 -19.42
N PHE A 267 -36.90 31.47 -20.12
CA PHE A 267 -35.87 30.42 -20.17
C PHE A 267 -34.56 30.94 -20.78
N GLN A 268 -34.63 31.69 -21.88
CA GLN A 268 -33.46 32.30 -22.52
C GLN A 268 -32.73 33.23 -21.53
N GLN A 269 -33.46 34.06 -20.78
CA GLN A 269 -32.86 34.95 -19.78
C GLN A 269 -32.19 34.18 -18.63
N VAL A 270 -32.80 33.09 -18.15
CA VAL A 270 -32.19 32.22 -17.12
C VAL A 270 -30.97 31.50 -17.69
N TYR A 271 -31.04 31.06 -18.95
CA TYR A 271 -29.92 30.44 -19.63
C TYR A 271 -28.72 31.39 -19.74
N GLU A 272 -28.91 32.61 -20.25
CA GLU A 272 -27.82 33.59 -20.42
C GLU A 272 -27.24 34.07 -19.07
N ASN A 273 -28.09 34.28 -18.06
CA ASN A 273 -27.63 34.85 -16.79
C ASN A 273 -27.02 33.83 -15.82
N GLU A 274 -27.58 32.61 -15.78
CA GLU A 274 -27.27 31.60 -14.77
C GLU A 274 -26.62 30.35 -15.37
N LEU A 275 -27.18 29.73 -16.41
CA LEU A 275 -26.67 28.44 -16.92
C LEU A 275 -25.48 28.56 -17.88
N GLN A 276 -25.38 29.62 -18.68
CA GLN A 276 -24.37 29.75 -19.74
C GLN A 276 -22.95 29.66 -19.17
N LYS A 277 -22.73 30.28 -17.99
CA LYS A 277 -21.46 30.21 -17.25
C LYS A 277 -21.08 28.79 -16.80
N HIS A 278 -22.07 27.91 -16.63
CA HIS A 278 -21.86 26.51 -16.27
C HIS A 278 -21.71 25.61 -17.51
N CYS A 279 -22.39 25.93 -18.61
CA CYS A 279 -22.30 25.19 -19.89
C CYS A 279 -21.00 25.47 -20.66
N GLU A 280 -20.44 26.67 -20.56
CA GLU A 280 -19.17 27.05 -21.21
C GLU A 280 -17.93 26.68 -20.38
N ARG A 281 -18.08 26.02 -19.23
CA ARG A 281 -16.92 25.53 -18.48
C ARG A 281 -16.18 24.50 -19.34
N PRO A 282 -14.89 24.71 -19.64
CA PRO A 282 -14.09 23.66 -20.25
C PRO A 282 -14.12 22.43 -19.35
N ALA A 283 -14.18 21.24 -19.95
CA ALA A 283 -14.17 19.97 -19.22
C ALA A 283 -13.08 20.02 -18.13
N PRO A 284 -13.39 19.61 -16.89
CA PRO A 284 -12.41 19.64 -15.80
C PRO A 284 -11.19 18.85 -16.25
N LYS A 285 -10.06 19.56 -16.38
CA LYS A 285 -8.79 18.93 -16.72
C LYS A 285 -8.42 18.02 -15.56
N LEU A 286 -8.69 16.72 -15.72
CA LEU A 286 -8.14 15.69 -14.85
C LEU A 286 -6.62 15.93 -14.82
N SER A 287 -6.07 16.05 -13.61
CA SER A 287 -4.61 16.15 -13.43
C SER A 287 -3.96 15.04 -14.25
N PRO A 288 -2.86 15.32 -15.00
CA PRO A 288 -2.23 14.30 -15.82
C PRO A 288 -1.73 13.21 -14.87
N CYS A 289 -2.49 12.12 -14.78
CA CYS A 289 -2.12 10.96 -14.00
C CYS A 289 -1.07 10.12 -14.77
N ASP A 290 -0.80 10.48 -16.03
CA ASP A 290 0.19 9.87 -16.91
C ASP A 290 1.56 9.65 -16.26
N PRO A 291 2.15 10.60 -15.49
CA PRO A 291 3.47 10.38 -14.87
C PRO A 291 3.41 9.34 -13.76
N LEU A 292 2.29 9.26 -13.02
CA LEU A 292 2.08 8.28 -11.96
C LEU A 292 1.88 6.88 -12.55
N PHE A 293 1.04 6.74 -13.57
CA PHE A 293 0.84 5.46 -14.26
C PHE A 293 2.10 4.99 -14.98
N GLN A 294 2.86 5.89 -15.61
CA GLN A 294 4.15 5.55 -16.22
C GLN A 294 5.19 5.15 -15.17
N ALA A 295 5.25 5.85 -14.03
CA ALA A 295 6.16 5.50 -12.94
C ALA A 295 5.82 4.13 -12.36
N VAL A 296 4.54 3.86 -12.08
CA VAL A 296 4.09 2.56 -11.56
C VAL A 296 4.37 1.46 -12.57
N HIS A 297 4.05 1.66 -13.85
CA HIS A 297 4.35 0.69 -14.91
C HIS A 297 5.85 0.41 -15.05
N HIS A 298 6.69 1.45 -14.97
CA HIS A 298 8.15 1.30 -15.01
C HIS A 298 8.70 0.54 -13.80
N SER A 299 8.21 0.84 -12.59
CA SER A 299 8.59 0.11 -11.38
C SER A 299 8.15 -1.36 -11.42
N LEU A 300 6.98 -1.65 -11.97
CA LEU A 300 6.48 -3.01 -12.13
C LEU A 300 7.32 -3.80 -13.16
N LEU A 301 7.73 -3.15 -14.24
CA LEU A 301 8.61 -3.75 -15.25
C LEU A 301 10.00 -4.08 -14.67
N LEU A 302 10.57 -3.17 -13.88
CA LEU A 302 11.84 -3.42 -13.18
C LEU A 302 11.72 -4.59 -12.20
N CYS A 303 10.63 -4.65 -11.42
CA CYS A 303 10.36 -5.76 -10.51
C CYS A 303 10.28 -7.11 -11.24
N MET A 304 9.58 -7.16 -12.38
CA MET A 304 9.53 -8.37 -13.21
C MET A 304 10.90 -8.80 -13.74
N GLN A 305 11.76 -7.84 -14.11
CA GLN A 305 13.10 -8.14 -14.61
C GLN A 305 14.00 -8.69 -13.49
N GLU A 306 13.94 -8.11 -12.29
CA GLU A 306 14.66 -8.60 -11.11
C GLU A 306 14.20 -10.01 -10.71
N LEU A 307 12.89 -10.27 -10.71
CA LEU A 307 12.34 -11.61 -10.44
C LEU A 307 12.82 -12.64 -11.47
N LYS A 308 12.92 -12.25 -12.75
CA LYS A 308 13.46 -13.11 -13.81
C LYS A 308 14.95 -13.38 -13.61
N GLY A 309 15.73 -12.38 -13.17
CA GLY A 309 17.12 -12.55 -12.79
C GLY A 309 17.29 -13.49 -11.60
N LEU A 310 16.47 -13.34 -10.56
CA LEU A 310 16.49 -14.21 -9.38
C LEU A 310 16.11 -15.66 -9.71
N ALA A 311 15.16 -15.86 -10.62
CA ALA A 311 14.81 -17.19 -11.12
C ALA A 311 16.00 -17.86 -11.83
N GLN A 312 16.72 -17.12 -12.69
CA GLN A 312 17.93 -17.63 -13.35
C GLN A 312 19.07 -17.95 -12.38
N VAL A 313 19.25 -17.14 -11.33
CA VAL A 313 20.25 -17.40 -10.29
C VAL A 313 19.91 -18.66 -9.51
N THR A 314 18.62 -18.85 -9.19
CA THR A 314 18.14 -20.06 -8.52
C THR A 314 18.38 -21.30 -9.37
N GLU A 315 18.03 -21.25 -10.66
CA GLU A 315 18.27 -22.36 -11.60
C GLU A 315 19.76 -22.68 -11.76
N THR A 316 20.62 -21.66 -11.87
CA THR A 316 22.07 -21.87 -11.94
C THR A 316 22.63 -22.44 -10.64
N SER A 317 22.11 -22.02 -9.47
CA SER A 317 22.48 -22.59 -8.18
C SER A 317 22.12 -24.07 -8.09
N GLU A 318 20.91 -24.44 -8.51
CA GLU A 318 20.48 -25.85 -8.56
C GLU A 318 21.36 -26.67 -9.51
N CYS A 319 21.71 -26.13 -10.69
CA CYS A 319 22.63 -26.77 -11.63
C CYS A 319 24.04 -26.96 -11.02
N ILE A 320 24.56 -25.95 -10.33
CA ILE A 320 25.83 -26.03 -9.61
C ILE A 320 25.76 -27.10 -8.52
N MET A 321 24.71 -27.11 -7.71
CA MET A 321 24.51 -28.14 -6.69
C MET A 321 24.45 -29.54 -7.30
N ALA A 322 23.72 -29.74 -8.39
CA ALA A 322 23.64 -31.02 -9.09
C ALA A 322 24.99 -31.47 -9.66
N THR A 323 25.79 -30.54 -10.20
CA THR A 323 27.15 -30.86 -10.69
C THR A 323 28.12 -31.18 -9.55
N VAL A 324 28.03 -30.48 -8.43
CA VAL A 324 28.82 -30.77 -7.21
C VAL A 324 28.45 -32.14 -6.65
N GLN A 325 27.15 -32.45 -6.55
CA GLN A 325 26.65 -33.75 -6.09
C GLN A 325 27.14 -34.88 -7.01
N ARG A 326 27.03 -34.72 -8.33
CA ARG A 326 27.53 -35.70 -9.31
C ARG A 326 29.04 -35.90 -9.18
N ARG A 327 29.82 -34.83 -8.97
CA ARG A 327 31.27 -34.93 -8.74
C ARG A 327 31.60 -35.60 -7.40
N HIS A 328 30.81 -35.37 -6.37
CA HIS A 328 30.95 -36.05 -5.09
C HIS A 328 30.72 -37.56 -5.26
N GLU A 329 29.63 -37.94 -5.91
CA GLU A 329 29.31 -39.35 -6.24
C GLU A 329 30.38 -40.00 -7.13
N GLN A 330 30.91 -39.28 -8.12
CA GLN A 330 32.03 -39.77 -8.94
C GLN A 330 33.31 -39.95 -8.11
N LYS A 331 33.66 -38.99 -7.25
CA LYS A 331 34.86 -39.06 -6.39
C LYS A 331 34.76 -40.18 -5.36
N VAL A 332 33.54 -40.51 -4.92
CA VAL A 332 33.21 -41.69 -4.11
C VAL A 332 33.40 -42.99 -4.92
N PHE A 333 33.19 -42.96 -6.24
CA PHE A 333 33.36 -44.12 -7.13
C PHE A 333 34.80 -44.35 -7.66
N TRP A 334 35.64 -43.30 -7.73
CA TRP A 334 37.02 -43.38 -8.24
C TRP A 334 38.01 -44.06 -7.26
N ASN A 335 37.63 -44.30 -6.00
CA ASN A 335 38.34 -45.26 -5.16
C ASN A 335 37.85 -46.67 -5.51
N GLY A 336 38.43 -47.21 -6.59
CA GLY A 336 38.11 -48.54 -7.11
C GLY A 336 38.11 -49.61 -6.03
N SER A 337 37.10 -50.47 -6.12
CA SER A 337 36.69 -51.57 -5.22
C SER A 337 35.87 -51.12 -4.01
N THR A 338 34.58 -51.48 -4.09
CA THR A 338 33.61 -51.67 -3.01
C THR A 338 33.95 -50.95 -1.71
N ILE A 339 33.23 -49.85 -1.44
CA ILE A 339 33.20 -49.22 -0.12
C ILE A 339 32.57 -50.22 0.85
N ALA A 340 33.41 -51.10 1.37
CA ALA A 340 33.22 -51.68 2.67
C ALA A 340 33.40 -50.51 3.64
N THR A 341 32.28 -49.87 4.01
CA THR A 341 32.24 -48.77 4.98
C THR A 341 33.07 -49.20 6.19
N LEU A 342 33.82 -48.28 6.83
CA LEU A 342 34.65 -48.56 8.01
C LEU A 342 34.04 -49.58 9.02
N PRO A 343 32.71 -49.55 9.30
CA PRO A 343 32.04 -50.57 10.11
C PRO A 343 32.12 -52.00 9.57
N SER A 344 31.97 -52.22 8.26
CA SER A 344 31.98 -53.58 7.69
C SER A 344 33.38 -54.19 7.67
N LYS A 345 34.44 -53.36 7.54
CA LYS A 345 35.83 -53.82 7.72
C LYS A 345 36.15 -54.13 9.18
N LEU A 346 35.56 -53.37 10.11
CA LEU A 346 35.68 -53.64 11.54
C LEU A 346 34.99 -54.96 11.93
N GLU A 347 33.80 -55.23 11.39
CA GLU A 347 33.11 -56.52 11.55
C GLU A 347 33.89 -57.68 10.93
N GLU A 348 34.45 -57.50 9.73
CA GLU A 348 35.26 -58.54 9.07
C GLU A 348 36.52 -58.88 9.92
N LEU A 349 37.15 -57.86 10.51
CA LEU A 349 38.29 -58.04 11.43
C LEU A 349 37.86 -58.73 12.74
N GLN A 350 36.73 -58.32 13.32
CA GLN A 350 36.19 -58.89 14.54
C GLN A 350 35.82 -60.37 14.34
N GLN A 351 35.27 -60.72 13.18
CA GLN A 351 34.93 -62.09 12.84
C GLN A 351 36.19 -62.95 12.66
N LYS A 352 37.22 -62.44 11.96
CA LYS A 352 38.52 -63.14 11.83
C LYS A 352 39.20 -63.35 13.18
N TYR A 353 39.15 -62.36 14.08
CA TYR A 353 39.69 -62.49 15.42
C TYR A 353 38.96 -63.57 16.25
N LYS A 354 37.62 -63.63 16.15
CA LYS A 354 36.83 -64.70 16.79
C LYS A 354 37.19 -66.09 16.25
N THR A 355 37.40 -66.23 14.95
CA THR A 355 37.79 -67.51 14.33
C THR A 355 39.17 -67.94 14.81
N ILE A 356 40.15 -67.03 14.84
CA ILE A 356 41.50 -67.32 15.34
C ILE A 356 41.46 -67.71 16.82
N HIS A 357 40.71 -66.96 17.63
CA HIS A 357 40.54 -67.26 19.05
C HIS A 357 39.86 -68.62 19.29
N ALA A 358 38.87 -69.00 18.46
CA ALA A 358 38.26 -70.32 18.52
C ALA A 358 39.27 -71.42 18.17
N THR A 359 40.03 -71.28 17.08
CA THR A 359 41.07 -72.25 16.71
C THR A 359 42.18 -72.37 17.75
N LEU A 360 42.54 -71.28 18.44
CA LEU A 360 43.52 -71.30 19.52
C LEU A 360 43.01 -72.05 20.75
N LYS A 361 41.71 -71.91 21.05
CA LYS A 361 41.04 -72.58 22.16
C LYS A 361 40.89 -74.08 21.89
N ASP A 362 40.54 -74.47 20.66
CA ASP A 362 40.46 -75.86 20.24
C ASP A 362 41.84 -76.55 20.25
N SER A 363 42.91 -75.80 19.99
CA SER A 363 44.30 -76.27 20.08
C SER A 363 44.81 -76.41 21.51
N GLN A 364 44.13 -75.82 22.51
CA GLN A 364 44.46 -75.95 23.93
C GLN A 364 43.62 -77.03 24.65
N SER A 365 42.57 -77.53 24.00
CA SER A 365 41.70 -78.59 24.52
C SER A 365 41.96 -79.97 23.91
N SER A 366 43.05 -80.14 23.15
CA SER A 366 43.42 -81.40 22.50
C SER A 366 44.70 -82.01 23.06
#